data_AF-A0A834WM40-F1
#
_entry.id   AF-A0A834WM40-F1
#
_cell.length_a   1.000
_cell.length_b   1.000
_cell.length_c   1.000
_cell.angle_alpha   90.00
_cell.angle_beta   90.00
_cell.angle_gamma   90.00
#
_symmetry.space_group_name_H-M   'P 1'
#
loop_
_entity.id
_entity.type
_entity.pdbx_description
1 polymer ?
#
loop_
_entity_poly.entity_id
_entity_poly.type
_entity_poly.pdbx_seq_one_letter_code
_entity_poly.pdbx_strand_id
1 'polypeptide(L)'
;MNTDKAKLIKQGGVGLRIRVYDRIMCFVNCHLAAHLEAVNRRNADFDHIYRNMVFSRSSNTAAGMVPYLFLCCLLAFSSYLFWLLYSSGLPLVLSVTAGVSTAVHMLRGTNAMGINSDEAKPELSEADMVVFFGDFNYRLFGISYDEARDFVSQRCFDWLREKDQLRAEMKAGKVFPGMREALIKFPPTYKFERHKAGLAGYDSGEKKRIPAWCDRIIYRDTRSTSVSECNLDCPVVSSIIQYEACMDVTDSDHKPVRCKFNLKIAHVDRSIRRKEFGEILTSNEKVRTMLEEFRFVPETTVIPNSIVLQNKDTSFLRITNRSTRDKAVFKISCEGQSIVKNDGEAPDFSPRGAFGFPRWLEVTPAAGIIKPEQVVEVSVGHEEFHTSEEIDGAPQNWWSEDTRDKEVILVVQIQGSFSAQTFSHKISVRHSFSTKSARTDSKPDSVG
;
A
#
# COMPACT_ATOMS: atom_id res chain seq x y z
N MET A 1 5.40 45.84 -0.23
CA MET A 1 6.57 45.05 0.20
C MET A 1 6.23 44.40 1.53
N ASN A 2 5.66 43.20 1.52
CA ASN A 2 5.55 42.38 2.73
C ASN A 2 6.17 41.04 2.38
N THR A 3 7.47 40.93 2.64
CA THR A 3 8.16 39.64 2.52
C THR A 3 7.99 38.95 3.85
N ASP A 4 6.96 38.11 3.93
CA ASP A 4 6.90 37.03 4.90
C ASP A 4 8.13 36.15 4.68
N LYS A 5 9.21 36.48 5.40
CA LYS A 5 10.32 35.56 5.56
C LYS A 5 9.76 34.38 6.33
N ALA A 6 9.40 33.33 5.60
CA ALA A 6 9.21 32.00 6.14
C ALA A 6 10.37 31.72 7.09
N LYS A 7 10.11 31.77 8.40
CA LYS A 7 11.08 31.45 9.43
C LYS A 7 11.33 29.96 9.29
N LEU A 8 12.38 29.60 8.54
CA LEU A 8 12.84 28.22 8.41
C LEU A 8 12.95 27.65 9.83
N ILE A 9 12.07 26.71 10.17
CA ILE A 9 12.09 26.05 11.47
C ILE A 9 13.38 25.21 11.50
N LYS A 10 14.42 25.74 12.14
CA LYS A 10 15.71 25.04 12.31
C LYS A 10 15.68 23.98 13.44
N GLN A 11 14.58 23.90 14.19
CA GLN A 11 14.43 23.09 15.41
C GLN A 11 13.19 22.20 15.26
N GLY A 12 13.32 20.90 15.46
CA GLY A 12 12.26 19.93 15.21
C GLY A 12 12.74 18.49 15.40
N GLY A 13 11.95 17.53 14.93
CA GLY A 13 12.28 16.11 15.04
C GLY A 13 12.06 15.36 13.73
N VAL A 14 12.92 14.39 13.46
CA VAL A 14 12.78 13.43 12.35
C VAL A 14 12.63 12.04 12.94
N GLY A 15 11.63 11.31 12.48
CA GLY A 15 11.31 9.97 12.96
C GLY A 15 11.60 8.89 11.94
N LEU A 16 12.04 7.73 12.42
CA LEU A 16 12.08 6.47 11.69
C LEU A 16 11.23 5.43 12.45
N ARG A 17 10.30 4.80 11.75
CA ARG A 17 9.53 3.67 12.26
C ARG A 17 9.93 2.40 11.52
N ILE A 18 10.35 1.39 12.28
CA ILE A 18 10.68 0.08 11.75
C ILE A 18 9.83 -1.00 12.41
N ARG A 19 9.71 -2.13 11.71
CA ARG A 19 9.14 -3.35 12.27
C ARG A 19 10.23 -4.40 12.37
N VAL A 20 10.45 -4.91 13.58
CA VAL A 20 11.37 -6.03 13.85
C VAL A 20 10.52 -7.20 14.33
N TYR A 21 10.53 -8.31 13.58
CA TYR A 21 9.53 -9.38 13.71
C TYR A 21 8.10 -8.86 13.58
N ASP A 22 7.31 -8.94 14.65
CA ASP A 22 5.94 -8.43 14.80
C ASP A 22 5.88 -7.15 15.66
N ARG A 23 7.02 -6.61 16.09
CA ARG A 23 7.12 -5.46 17.00
C ARG A 23 7.45 -4.15 16.30
N ILE A 24 6.85 -3.07 16.75
CA ILE A 24 7.02 -1.72 16.21
C ILE A 24 8.05 -0.97 17.06
N MET A 25 9.11 -0.48 16.40
CA MET A 25 10.13 0.35 17.04
C MET A 25 10.21 1.70 16.35
N CYS A 26 10.21 2.77 17.13
CA CYS A 26 10.31 4.14 16.63
C CYS A 26 11.58 4.82 17.17
N PHE A 27 12.27 5.52 16.29
CA PHE A 27 13.51 6.24 16.55
C PHE A 27 13.30 7.69 16.16
N VAL A 28 13.49 8.62 17.10
CA VAL A 28 13.19 10.03 16.92
C VAL A 28 14.45 10.85 17.21
N ASN A 29 15.03 11.43 16.16
CA ASN A 29 16.13 12.37 16.30
C ASN A 29 15.58 13.80 16.44
N CYS A 30 15.94 14.51 17.51
CA CYS A 30 15.45 15.85 17.80
C CYS A 30 16.58 16.88 17.87
N HIS A 31 16.27 18.11 17.46
CA HIS A 31 17.04 19.30 17.76
C HIS A 31 16.11 20.35 18.34
N LEU A 32 16.14 20.52 19.67
CA LEU A 32 15.20 21.37 20.42
C LEU A 32 15.72 22.79 20.62
N ALA A 33 14.86 23.69 21.10
CA ALA A 33 15.19 25.09 21.36
C ALA A 33 16.46 25.29 22.21
N ALA A 34 17.40 26.08 21.68
CA ALA A 34 18.62 26.49 22.35
C ALA A 34 18.38 27.59 23.42
N HIS A 35 19.44 27.91 24.17
CA HIS A 35 19.51 28.88 25.28
C HIS A 35 19.07 28.34 26.65
N LEU A 36 19.70 28.86 27.71
CA LEU A 36 19.53 28.37 29.09
C LEU A 36 18.08 28.53 29.57
N GLU A 37 17.45 29.63 29.19
CA GLU A 37 16.15 30.12 29.65
C GLU A 37 14.97 29.44 28.92
N ALA A 38 15.23 28.78 27.80
CA ALA A 38 14.19 28.23 26.91
C ALA A 38 13.63 26.86 27.33
N VAL A 39 13.61 26.55 28.63
CA VAL A 39 13.16 25.24 29.16
C VAL A 39 11.74 24.93 28.72
N ASN A 40 10.80 25.85 28.98
CA ASN A 40 9.39 25.68 28.60
C ASN A 40 9.22 25.49 27.08
N ARG A 41 10.09 26.11 26.28
CA ARG A 41 10.07 25.95 24.83
C ARG A 41 10.55 24.56 24.41
N ARG A 42 11.60 24.02 25.02
CA ARG A 42 12.04 22.64 24.77
C ARG A 42 10.98 21.61 25.16
N ASN A 43 10.28 21.83 26.27
CA ASN A 43 9.15 20.98 26.66
C ASN A 43 8.04 21.03 25.61
N ALA A 44 7.69 22.23 25.13
CA ALA A 44 6.69 22.40 24.08
C ALA A 44 7.13 21.79 22.74
N ASP A 45 8.41 21.88 22.39
CA ASP A 45 8.98 21.22 21.20
C ASP A 45 8.84 19.69 21.33
N PHE A 46 9.17 19.11 22.49
CA PHE A 46 8.96 17.69 22.78
C PHE A 46 7.49 17.29 22.64
N ASP A 47 6.58 18.00 23.30
CA ASP A 47 5.13 17.70 23.26
C ASP A 47 4.59 17.76 21.83
N HIS A 48 5.01 18.78 21.07
CA HIS A 48 4.63 18.92 19.67
C HIS A 48 5.12 17.74 18.84
N ILE A 49 6.38 17.33 18.99
CA ILE A 49 6.95 16.19 18.27
C ILE A 49 6.24 14.89 18.69
N TYR A 50 6.05 14.67 19.99
CA TYR A 50 5.46 13.44 20.51
C TYR A 50 4.01 13.26 20.06
N ARG A 51 3.21 14.34 20.01
CA ARG A 51 1.79 14.30 19.63
C ARG A 51 1.58 14.25 18.12
N ASN A 52 2.40 14.96 17.34
CA ASN A 52 2.13 15.19 15.91
C ASN A 52 3.01 14.36 14.96
N MET A 53 3.97 13.58 15.47
CA MET A 53 4.76 12.70 14.61
C MET A 53 3.89 11.56 14.07
N VAL A 54 3.83 11.49 12.73
CA VAL A 54 3.05 10.49 11.98
C VAL A 54 3.98 9.78 11.01
N PHE A 55 3.84 8.46 10.92
CA PHE A 55 4.59 7.62 9.99
C PHE A 55 3.66 7.18 8.87
N SER A 56 3.76 7.82 7.70
CA SER A 56 2.97 7.44 6.52
C SER A 56 3.16 5.95 6.23
N ARG A 57 2.08 5.17 6.34
CA ARG A 57 2.06 3.79 5.84
C ARG A 57 2.18 3.88 4.34
N SER A 58 3.11 3.14 3.73
CA SER A 58 2.99 2.85 2.30
C SER A 58 1.63 2.18 2.12
N SER A 59 0.67 2.88 1.52
CA SER A 59 -0.48 2.22 0.97
C SER A 59 0.09 1.16 0.03
N ASN A 60 -0.23 -0.11 0.25
CA ASN A 60 -0.07 -1.09 -0.82
C ASN A 60 -0.93 -0.53 -1.96
N THR A 61 -0.27 0.04 -2.96
CA THR A 61 -0.85 0.70 -4.13
C THR A 61 -1.46 -0.34 -5.07
N ALA A 62 -2.37 -1.17 -4.56
CA ALA A 62 -3.39 -1.84 -5.37
C ALA A 62 -4.66 -0.96 -5.44
N ALA A 63 -4.87 -0.07 -4.45
CA ALA A 63 -5.99 0.89 -4.45
C ALA A 63 -5.74 2.12 -5.36
N GLY A 64 -4.50 2.34 -5.82
CA GLY A 64 -4.13 3.49 -6.65
C GLY A 64 -4.64 3.42 -8.09
N MET A 65 -5.12 2.27 -8.59
CA MET A 65 -5.74 2.16 -9.92
C MET A 65 -7.20 2.64 -9.96
N VAL A 66 -7.89 2.63 -8.82
CA VAL A 66 -9.33 2.96 -8.75
C VAL A 66 -9.60 4.45 -9.06
N PRO A 67 -8.80 5.43 -8.57
CA PRO A 67 -9.00 6.84 -8.90
C PRO A 67 -8.76 7.16 -10.38
N TYR A 68 -7.78 6.52 -11.02
CA TYR A 68 -7.49 6.73 -12.44
C TYR A 68 -8.57 6.13 -13.34
N LEU A 69 -9.09 4.94 -12.98
CA LEU A 69 -10.25 4.37 -13.69
C LEU A 69 -11.47 5.29 -13.59
N PHE A 70 -11.75 5.82 -12.40
CA PHE A 70 -12.89 6.72 -12.17
C PHE A 70 -12.75 8.03 -12.96
N LEU A 71 -11.54 8.60 -13.02
CA LEU A 71 -11.25 9.80 -13.79
C LEU A 71 -11.40 9.58 -15.31
N CYS A 72 -10.91 8.44 -15.83
CA CYS A 72 -11.08 8.08 -17.23
C CYS A 72 -12.56 7.88 -17.61
N CYS A 73 -13.36 7.24 -16.74
CA CYS A 73 -14.79 7.07 -16.96
C CYS A 73 -15.54 8.41 -16.94
N LEU A 74 -15.21 9.33 -16.04
CA LEU A 74 -15.83 10.65 -15.97
C LEU A 74 -15.53 11.51 -17.20
N LEU A 75 -14.29 11.48 -17.69
CA LEU A 75 -13.91 12.19 -18.91
C LEU A 75 -14.63 11.62 -20.15
N ALA A 76 -14.70 10.28 -20.25
CA ALA A 76 -15.44 9.63 -21.34
C ALA A 76 -16.94 10.00 -21.31
N PHE A 77 -17.54 10.02 -20.13
CA PHE A 77 -18.95 10.42 -19.95
C PHE A 77 -19.18 11.89 -20.28
N SER A 78 -18.27 12.79 -19.91
CA SER A 78 -18.41 14.21 -20.23
C SER A 78 -18.27 14.46 -21.73
N SER A 79 -17.35 13.77 -22.43
CA SER A 79 -17.23 13.86 -23.88
C SER A 79 -18.46 13.33 -24.62
N TYR A 80 -19.06 12.24 -24.13
CA TYR A 80 -20.28 11.68 -24.70
C TYR A 80 -21.50 12.60 -24.47
N LEU A 81 -21.61 13.22 -23.28
CA LEU A 81 -22.65 14.19 -22.98
C LEU A 81 -22.51 15.47 -23.81
N PHE A 82 -21.28 15.93 -24.03
CA PHE A 82 -21.00 17.09 -24.89
C PHE A 82 -21.36 16.81 -26.36
N TRP A 83 -21.07 15.60 -26.84
CA TRP A 83 -21.46 15.16 -28.17
C TRP A 83 -22.98 15.10 -28.33
N LEU A 84 -23.71 14.51 -27.36
CA LEU A 84 -25.17 14.48 -27.35
C LEU A 84 -25.79 15.89 -27.34
N LEU A 85 -25.22 16.80 -26.55
CA LEU A 85 -25.71 18.19 -26.47
C LEU A 85 -25.43 18.96 -27.77
N TYR A 86 -24.26 18.79 -28.38
CA TYR A 86 -23.93 19.39 -29.68
C TYR A 86 -24.82 18.86 -30.80
N SER A 87 -25.09 17.56 -30.84
CA SER A 87 -25.96 16.93 -31.83
C SER A 87 -27.44 17.29 -31.66
N SER A 88 -27.86 17.81 -30.50
CA SER A 88 -29.25 18.18 -30.21
C SER A 88 -29.65 19.61 -30.64
N GLY A 89 -28.70 20.44 -31.09
CA GLY A 89 -28.98 21.75 -31.69
C GLY A 89 -29.56 22.82 -30.74
N LEU A 90 -29.48 22.66 -29.42
CA LEU A 90 -29.91 23.69 -28.46
C LEU A 90 -28.82 24.77 -28.23
N PRO A 91 -29.18 26.07 -28.21
CA PRO A 91 -28.23 27.14 -27.93
C PRO A 91 -27.91 27.23 -26.42
N LEU A 92 -26.61 27.20 -26.09
CA LEU A 92 -26.09 27.20 -24.72
C LEU A 92 -25.89 28.65 -24.23
N VAL A 93 -26.66 29.10 -23.23
CA VAL A 93 -26.35 30.32 -22.46
C VAL A 93 -25.51 29.92 -21.24
N LEU A 94 -24.19 30.12 -21.30
CA LEU A 94 -23.29 29.98 -20.16
C LEU A 94 -22.92 31.38 -19.61
N SER A 95 -23.37 31.69 -18.41
CA SER A 95 -22.86 32.81 -17.62
C SER A 95 -21.54 32.41 -16.94
N VAL A 96 -20.43 32.95 -17.45
CA VAL A 96 -19.09 32.74 -16.90
C VAL A 96 -18.87 33.71 -15.75
N THR A 97 -18.82 33.21 -14.51
CA THR A 97 -18.17 33.93 -13.40
C THR A 97 -16.82 33.27 -13.15
N ALA A 98 -15.75 34.01 -13.46
CA ALA A 98 -14.38 33.58 -13.26
C ALA A 98 -14.01 33.72 -11.77
N GLY A 99 -13.80 32.58 -11.11
CA GLY A 99 -13.20 32.49 -9.78
C GLY A 99 -12.16 31.38 -9.77
N VAL A 100 -10.89 31.75 -9.98
CA VAL A 100 -9.75 30.84 -9.91
C VAL A 100 -9.48 30.55 -8.43
N SER A 101 -9.67 29.29 -8.00
CA SER A 101 -9.13 28.79 -6.74
C SER A 101 -8.59 27.38 -6.94
N THR A 102 -7.26 27.30 -7.07
CA THR A 102 -6.50 26.06 -7.04
C THR A 102 -5.91 25.87 -5.65
N ALA A 103 -6.63 25.16 -4.79
CA ALA A 103 -6.04 24.39 -3.70
C ALA A 103 -6.97 23.22 -3.37
N VAL A 104 -6.54 22.03 -3.77
CA VAL A 104 -7.23 20.75 -3.56
C VAL A 104 -7.32 20.47 -2.06
N HIS A 105 -8.47 20.77 -1.46
CA HIS A 105 -8.89 20.14 -0.21
C HIS A 105 -9.25 18.69 -0.53
N MET A 106 -8.35 17.76 -0.21
CA MET A 106 -8.70 16.34 -0.19
C MET A 106 -9.73 16.10 0.92
N LEU A 107 -10.88 15.61 0.48
CA LEU A 107 -12.08 15.35 1.26
C LEU A 107 -11.77 14.37 2.40
N ARG A 108 -11.98 14.84 3.62
CA ARG A 108 -12.04 14.04 4.85
C ARG A 108 -13.31 13.18 4.78
N GLY A 109 -13.16 11.87 4.59
CA GLY A 109 -14.25 10.92 4.76
C GLY A 109 -14.71 10.90 6.20
N THR A 110 -15.86 11.53 6.46
CA THR A 110 -16.56 11.52 7.74
C THR A 110 -17.32 10.21 7.91
N ASN A 111 -16.93 9.41 8.90
CA ASN A 111 -17.89 8.61 9.66
C ASN A 111 -17.91 9.22 11.07
N ALA A 112 -18.96 9.98 11.36
CA ALA A 112 -19.23 10.51 12.69
C ALA A 112 -20.63 10.06 13.09
N MET A 113 -20.70 9.22 14.13
CA MET A 113 -21.63 9.43 15.25
C MET A 113 -21.27 8.45 16.36
N GLY A 114 -20.84 9.01 17.49
CA GLY A 114 -20.48 8.27 18.70
C GLY A 114 -19.54 9.11 19.56
N ILE A 115 -20.14 9.89 20.46
CA ILE A 115 -19.49 10.73 21.46
C ILE A 115 -18.47 9.91 22.28
N ASN A 116 -17.19 10.27 22.18
CA ASN A 116 -16.26 10.36 23.30
C ASN A 116 -15.07 11.23 22.87
N SER A 117 -14.69 12.15 23.75
CA SER A 117 -13.48 12.96 23.63
C SER A 117 -12.27 12.13 24.03
N ASP A 118 -12.00 11.06 23.27
CA ASP A 118 -10.70 10.39 23.35
C ASP A 118 -9.79 11.08 22.33
N GLU A 119 -8.94 11.98 22.83
CA GLU A 119 -7.82 12.54 22.07
C GLU A 119 -7.07 11.36 21.42
N ALA A 120 -7.03 11.33 20.08
CA ALA A 120 -6.44 10.21 19.36
C ALA A 120 -5.01 9.98 19.86
N LYS A 121 -4.75 8.79 20.41
CA LYS A 121 -3.45 8.46 20.99
C LYS A 121 -2.35 8.66 19.94
N PRO A 122 -1.25 9.35 20.26
CA PRO A 122 -0.17 9.58 19.30
C PRO A 122 0.42 8.26 18.79
N GLU A 123 0.82 8.18 17.51
CA GLU A 123 1.38 6.93 16.94
C GLU A 123 2.61 6.41 17.71
N LEU A 124 3.41 7.32 18.26
CA LEU A 124 4.57 6.97 19.10
C LEU A 124 4.17 6.25 20.41
N SER A 125 2.94 6.47 20.91
CA SER A 125 2.44 5.80 22.11
C SER A 125 2.11 4.32 21.87
N GLU A 126 1.81 3.94 20.62
CA GLU A 126 1.46 2.57 20.23
C GLU A 126 2.71 1.70 19.97
N ALA A 127 3.88 2.29 19.82
CA ALA A 127 5.11 1.55 19.57
C ALA A 127 5.52 0.68 20.78
N ASP A 128 6.05 -0.51 20.52
CA ASP A 128 6.60 -1.38 21.58
C ASP A 128 7.90 -0.81 22.15
N MET A 129 8.66 -0.07 21.33
CA MET A 129 9.85 0.65 21.75
C MET A 129 9.92 2.03 21.08
N VAL A 130 10.28 3.05 21.86
CA VAL A 130 10.53 4.40 21.37
C VAL A 130 11.90 4.85 21.86
N VAL A 131 12.74 5.38 20.99
CA VAL A 131 14.03 5.97 21.34
C VAL A 131 14.06 7.39 20.83
N PHE A 132 14.10 8.36 21.74
CA PHE A 132 14.39 9.76 21.45
C PHE A 132 15.89 10.00 21.62
N PHE A 133 16.51 10.71 20.68
CA PHE A 133 17.91 11.08 20.76
C PHE A 133 18.20 12.38 20.01
N GLY A 134 19.36 12.99 20.25
CA GLY A 134 19.81 14.19 19.54
C GLY A 134 20.20 15.32 20.48
N ASP A 135 20.26 16.54 19.95
CA ASP A 135 20.56 17.75 20.72
C ASP A 135 19.27 18.31 21.34
N PHE A 136 19.02 17.90 22.59
CA PHE A 136 17.86 18.37 23.34
C PHE A 136 18.09 19.75 23.95
N ASN A 137 19.31 20.28 23.93
CA ASN A 137 19.65 21.63 24.37
C ASN A 137 19.30 22.01 25.81
N TYR A 138 18.95 21.05 26.69
CA TYR A 138 18.82 21.31 28.12
C TYR A 138 20.20 21.62 28.72
N ARG A 139 20.23 22.55 29.67
CA ARG A 139 21.45 23.14 30.23
C ARG A 139 21.54 22.89 31.74
N LEU A 140 22.65 23.29 32.33
CA LEU A 140 22.81 23.32 33.78
C LEU A 140 22.25 24.63 34.35
N PHE A 141 21.41 24.57 35.38
CA PHE A 141 20.83 25.74 36.04
C PHE A 141 21.48 26.01 37.39
N GLY A 142 21.52 27.27 37.82
CA GLY A 142 21.96 27.66 39.16
C GLY A 142 23.42 27.27 39.48
N ILE A 143 24.30 27.36 38.48
CA ILE A 143 25.74 27.14 38.58
C ILE A 143 26.47 28.10 37.64
N SER A 144 27.63 28.61 38.05
CA SER A 144 28.50 29.44 37.21
C SER A 144 29.37 28.59 36.27
N TYR A 145 30.02 29.26 35.31
CA TYR A 145 30.96 28.59 34.40
C TYR A 145 32.13 27.95 35.16
N ASP A 146 32.75 28.69 36.08
CA ASP A 146 33.94 28.25 36.82
C ASP A 146 33.61 27.06 37.73
N GLU A 147 32.50 27.12 38.49
CA GLU A 147 32.04 25.99 39.31
C GLU A 147 31.75 24.74 38.46
N ALA A 148 31.13 24.90 37.29
CA ALA A 148 30.86 23.78 36.40
C ALA A 148 32.15 23.15 35.89
N ARG A 149 33.16 23.98 35.55
CA ARG A 149 34.49 23.52 35.13
C ARG A 149 35.22 22.78 36.25
N ASP A 150 35.10 23.25 37.48
CA ASP A 150 35.69 22.61 38.67
C ASP A 150 35.07 21.24 38.95
N PHE A 151 33.74 21.10 38.88
CA PHE A 151 33.13 19.78 39.02
C PHE A 151 33.49 18.84 37.87
N VAL A 152 33.63 19.35 36.64
CA VAL A 152 34.10 18.55 35.50
C VAL A 152 35.54 18.07 35.71
N SER A 153 36.44 18.93 36.19
CA SER A 153 37.85 18.58 36.42
C SER A 153 38.01 17.52 37.52
N GLN A 154 37.19 17.60 38.57
CA GLN A 154 37.13 16.64 39.66
C GLN A 154 36.32 15.37 39.33
N ARG A 155 35.74 15.28 38.12
CA ARG A 155 34.82 14.21 37.70
C ARG A 155 33.62 14.02 38.64
N CYS A 156 33.22 15.08 39.34
CA CYS A 156 32.07 15.13 40.24
C CYS A 156 30.75 15.27 39.48
N PHE A 157 30.46 14.32 38.60
CA PHE A 157 29.29 14.39 37.71
C PHE A 157 27.95 14.26 38.46
N ASP A 158 27.92 13.66 39.66
CA ASP A 158 26.73 13.60 40.51
C ASP A 158 26.16 14.99 40.80
N TRP A 159 27.01 15.91 41.26
CA TRP A 159 26.61 17.29 41.57
C TRP A 159 26.11 18.05 40.34
N LEU A 160 26.76 17.85 39.18
CA LEU A 160 26.32 18.45 37.93
C LEU A 160 24.97 17.89 37.47
N ARG A 161 24.70 16.59 37.66
CA ARG A 161 23.41 15.96 37.32
C ARG A 161 22.24 16.50 38.12
N GLU A 162 22.46 16.94 39.36
CA GLU A 162 21.42 17.60 40.16
C GLU A 162 21.06 19.00 39.64
N LYS A 163 21.95 19.59 38.82
CA LYS A 163 21.74 20.88 38.14
C LYS A 163 21.25 20.72 36.69
N ASP A 164 21.00 19.51 36.21
CA ASP A 164 20.55 19.25 34.83
C ASP A 164 19.05 19.52 34.66
N GLN A 165 18.71 20.46 33.77
CA GLN A 165 17.31 20.83 33.51
C GLN A 165 16.49 19.64 32.98
N LEU A 166 17.03 18.79 32.10
CA LEU A 166 16.25 17.67 31.55
C LEU A 166 15.84 16.70 32.65
N ARG A 167 16.78 16.34 33.54
CA ARG A 167 16.48 15.49 34.70
C ARG A 167 15.43 16.09 35.61
N ALA A 168 15.51 17.40 35.89
CA ALA A 168 14.51 18.09 36.70
C ALA A 168 13.11 18.04 36.06
N GLU A 169 13.00 18.30 34.76
CA GLU A 169 11.73 18.31 34.03
C GLU A 169 11.14 16.90 33.85
N MET A 170 11.99 15.88 33.62
CA MET A 170 11.57 14.47 33.62
C MET A 170 11.08 14.02 35.01
N LYS A 171 11.79 14.39 36.09
CA LYS A 171 11.38 14.08 37.47
C LYS A 171 10.06 14.76 37.85
N ALA A 172 9.82 15.96 37.33
CA ALA A 172 8.55 16.66 37.47
C ALA A 172 7.42 16.11 36.57
N GLY A 173 7.70 15.11 35.73
CA GLY A 173 6.72 14.50 34.82
C GLY A 173 6.29 15.38 33.65
N LYS A 174 7.06 16.43 33.33
CA LYS A 174 6.69 17.41 32.29
C LYS A 174 7.11 17.01 30.88
N VAL A 175 8.12 16.14 30.76
CA VAL A 175 8.66 15.67 29.48
C VAL A 175 9.03 14.20 29.57
N PHE A 176 8.98 13.51 28.43
CA PHE A 176 9.33 12.09 28.29
C PHE A 176 8.65 11.16 29.34
N PRO A 177 7.30 11.23 29.51
CA PRO A 177 6.60 10.45 30.53
C PRO A 177 6.81 8.94 30.32
N GLY A 178 7.13 8.23 31.41
CA GLY A 178 7.38 6.78 31.39
C GLY A 178 8.64 6.35 30.64
N MET A 179 9.44 7.30 30.13
CA MET A 179 10.72 7.01 29.48
C MET A 179 11.88 7.07 30.48
N ARG A 180 13.00 6.48 30.10
CA ARG A 180 14.18 6.31 30.96
C ARG A 180 15.44 6.76 30.24
N GLU A 181 16.44 7.14 31.03
CA GLU A 181 17.79 7.45 30.59
C GLU A 181 18.80 6.57 31.35
N ALA A 182 19.89 6.17 30.70
CA ALA A 182 21.01 5.57 31.44
C ALA A 182 21.69 6.61 32.34
N LEU A 183 22.35 6.12 33.39
CA LEU A 183 23.20 6.96 34.22
C LEU A 183 24.36 7.53 33.37
N ILE A 184 24.40 8.86 33.26
CA ILE A 184 25.48 9.58 32.59
C ILE A 184 26.75 9.50 33.44
N LYS A 185 27.80 8.85 32.92
CA LYS A 185 29.12 8.72 33.57
C LYS A 185 30.23 9.47 32.84
N PHE A 186 29.86 10.29 31.87
CA PHE A 186 30.77 11.04 31.00
C PHE A 186 30.58 12.56 31.20
N PRO A 187 31.61 13.38 30.91
CA PRO A 187 31.54 14.82 31.09
C PRO A 187 30.55 15.49 30.11
N PRO A 188 30.11 16.74 30.39
CA PRO A 188 29.22 17.49 29.50
C PRO A 188 29.74 17.57 28.06
N THR A 189 28.85 17.38 27.08
CA THR A 189 29.22 17.23 25.66
C THR A 189 29.26 18.55 24.89
N TYR A 190 28.83 19.64 25.52
CA TYR A 190 28.80 21.00 24.99
C TYR A 190 29.32 21.99 26.04
N LYS A 191 29.94 23.13 25.71
CA LYS A 191 30.43 23.58 24.40
C LYS A 191 31.95 23.48 24.34
N PHE A 192 32.46 22.95 23.24
CA PHE A 192 33.89 22.85 22.97
C PHE A 192 34.37 23.86 21.92
N GLU A 193 35.67 24.14 21.95
CA GLU A 193 36.43 24.69 20.85
C GLU A 193 36.74 23.56 19.86
N ARG A 194 36.55 23.82 18.57
CA ARG A 194 36.85 22.86 17.51
C ARG A 194 38.36 22.60 17.44
N HIS A 195 38.72 21.37 17.09
CA HIS A 195 40.10 20.91 16.94
C HIS A 195 40.95 20.96 18.22
N LYS A 196 40.34 21.15 19.39
CA LYS A 196 41.00 21.12 20.69
C LYS A 196 40.63 19.85 21.44
N ALA A 197 41.63 19.04 21.76
CA ALA A 197 41.44 17.76 22.42
C ALA A 197 41.24 17.88 23.93
N GLY A 198 40.54 16.90 24.50
CA GLY A 198 40.39 16.74 25.95
C GLY A 198 39.55 17.81 26.64
N LEU A 199 39.54 17.77 27.97
CA LEU A 199 38.73 18.66 28.83
C LEU A 199 39.30 20.08 28.93
N ALA A 200 40.46 20.36 28.35
CA ALA A 200 40.94 21.73 28.14
C ALA A 200 40.19 22.41 26.97
N GLY A 201 39.48 21.63 26.16
CA GLY A 201 38.76 22.10 24.99
C GLY A 201 37.44 22.80 25.24
N TYR A 202 36.96 22.95 26.49
CA TYR A 202 35.74 23.71 26.73
C TYR A 202 35.91 25.19 26.39
N ASP A 203 34.79 25.80 25.98
CA ASP A 203 34.68 27.19 25.49
C ASP A 203 35.36 28.20 26.41
N SER A 204 36.54 28.69 26.00
CA SER A 204 37.29 29.73 26.71
C SER A 204 37.13 31.13 26.11
N GLY A 205 36.28 31.25 25.08
CA GLY A 205 35.93 32.52 24.44
C GLY A 205 35.09 33.43 25.35
N GLU A 206 34.84 34.66 24.87
CA GLU A 206 34.20 35.73 25.65
C GLU A 206 32.84 35.36 26.26
N LYS A 207 32.08 34.47 25.59
CA LYS A 207 30.74 34.06 26.05
C LYS A 207 30.76 33.01 27.16
N LYS A 208 31.91 32.37 27.41
CA LYS A 208 32.13 31.32 28.42
C LYS A 208 30.89 30.45 28.67
N ARG A 209 30.45 29.71 27.65
CA ARG A 209 29.23 28.91 27.76
C ARG A 209 29.42 27.80 28.80
N ILE A 210 28.53 27.78 29.80
CA ILE A 210 28.52 26.75 30.85
C ILE A 210 28.44 25.36 30.19
N PRO A 211 29.34 24.42 30.56
CA PRO A 211 29.28 23.05 30.08
C PRO A 211 27.91 22.40 30.34
N ALA A 212 27.34 21.71 29.35
CA ALA A 212 26.03 21.06 29.45
C ALA A 212 25.95 19.72 28.70
N TRP A 213 25.10 18.81 29.19
CA TRP A 213 24.70 17.59 28.46
C TRP A 213 23.52 17.90 27.56
N CYS A 214 23.81 18.54 26.44
CA CYS A 214 22.84 18.85 25.40
C CYS A 214 22.41 17.60 24.62
N ASP A 215 23.36 16.68 24.39
CA ASP A 215 23.21 15.51 23.52
C ASP A 215 22.79 14.29 24.34
N ARG A 216 21.59 13.75 24.11
CA ARG A 216 20.94 12.76 25.01
C ARG A 216 20.32 11.60 24.25
N ILE A 217 20.14 10.46 24.93
CA ILE A 217 19.35 9.31 24.46
C ILE A 217 18.37 8.88 25.55
N ILE A 218 17.08 8.99 25.27
CA ILE A 218 15.96 8.65 26.15
C ILE A 218 15.11 7.56 25.47
N TYR A 219 14.62 6.59 26.22
CA TYR A 219 13.90 5.46 25.62
C TYR A 219 12.76 4.94 26.49
N ARG A 220 11.79 4.32 25.83
CA ARG A 220 10.72 3.51 26.41
C ARG A 220 10.73 2.15 25.74
N ASP A 221 10.58 1.10 26.54
CA ASP A 221 10.28 -0.25 26.07
C ASP A 221 8.92 -0.70 26.66
N THR A 222 8.52 -1.95 26.46
CA THR A 222 7.23 -2.44 26.98
C THR A 222 7.20 -2.70 28.48
N ARG A 223 8.31 -2.54 29.20
CA ARG A 223 8.33 -2.76 30.65
C ARG A 223 7.78 -1.56 31.38
N SER A 224 6.75 -1.83 32.18
CA SER A 224 6.23 -0.90 33.20
C SER A 224 7.14 -0.79 34.42
N THR A 225 7.86 -1.87 34.78
CA THR A 225 8.78 -1.91 35.93
C THR A 225 10.12 -2.53 35.58
N SER A 226 11.17 -2.24 36.35
CA SER A 226 12.54 -2.70 36.07
C SER A 226 12.72 -4.23 36.11
N VAL A 227 11.80 -4.95 36.75
CA VAL A 227 11.90 -6.40 37.00
C VAL A 227 11.08 -7.24 36.01
N SER A 228 10.32 -6.61 35.11
CA SER A 228 9.46 -7.34 34.16
C SER A 228 10.27 -8.20 33.19
N GLU A 229 9.94 -9.49 33.12
CA GLU A 229 10.49 -10.44 32.15
C GLU A 229 9.90 -10.26 30.75
N CYS A 230 10.63 -10.72 29.74
CA CYS A 230 10.20 -10.62 28.35
C CYS A 230 9.29 -11.80 27.98
N ASN A 231 8.07 -11.51 27.54
CA ASN A 231 7.07 -12.48 27.08
C ASN A 231 6.11 -11.80 26.09
N LEU A 232 5.05 -12.47 25.64
CA LEU A 232 4.14 -11.88 24.62
C LEU A 232 3.35 -10.66 25.13
N ASP A 233 3.14 -10.51 26.44
CA ASP A 233 2.49 -9.35 27.06
C ASP A 233 3.48 -8.20 27.34
N CYS A 234 4.77 -8.52 27.50
CA CYS A 234 5.88 -7.57 27.61
C CYS A 234 6.94 -7.86 26.54
N PRO A 235 6.63 -7.58 25.25
CA PRO A 235 7.35 -8.15 24.12
C PRO A 235 8.71 -7.53 23.84
N VAL A 236 9.00 -6.34 24.34
CA VAL A 236 10.31 -5.69 24.15
C VAL A 236 10.86 -5.26 25.51
N VAL A 237 11.96 -5.91 25.90
CA VAL A 237 12.70 -5.63 27.14
C VAL A 237 14.11 -5.23 26.79
N SER A 238 14.50 -4.02 27.18
CA SER A 238 15.83 -3.46 26.88
C SER A 238 16.76 -3.43 28.09
N SER A 239 18.05 -3.56 27.86
CA SER A 239 19.09 -3.29 28.87
C SER A 239 20.21 -2.49 28.21
N ILE A 240 20.82 -1.58 28.97
CA ILE A 240 21.86 -0.70 28.43
C ILE A 240 23.21 -1.33 28.70
N ILE A 241 23.95 -1.61 27.63
CA ILE A 241 25.33 -2.13 27.69
C ILE A 241 26.32 -0.97 27.83
N GLN A 242 26.04 0.15 27.16
CA GLN A 242 26.97 1.28 27.04
C GLN A 242 26.20 2.58 26.90
N TYR A 243 26.64 3.64 27.60
CA TYR A 243 26.18 5.02 27.40
C TYR A 243 27.35 5.99 27.66
N GLU A 244 27.89 6.58 26.61
CA GLU A 244 29.12 7.36 26.69
C GLU A 244 29.25 8.44 25.61
N ALA A 245 30.14 9.40 25.85
CA ALA A 245 30.55 10.41 24.90
C ALA A 245 31.92 10.10 24.28
N CYS A 246 32.05 10.33 22.98
CA CYS A 246 33.29 10.18 22.23
C CYS A 246 34.12 11.46 22.35
N MET A 247 34.85 11.61 23.46
CA MET A 247 35.58 12.84 23.79
C MET A 247 36.77 13.14 22.85
N ASP A 248 37.27 12.11 22.17
CA ASP A 248 38.41 12.21 21.25
C ASP A 248 38.04 12.85 19.90
N VAL A 249 36.74 13.00 19.60
CA VAL A 249 36.26 13.64 18.36
C VAL A 249 36.22 15.15 18.54
N THR A 250 36.96 15.88 17.70
CA THR A 250 37.19 17.32 17.88
C THR A 250 36.61 18.22 16.79
N ASP A 251 35.99 17.67 15.75
CA ASP A 251 35.55 18.45 14.58
C ASP A 251 34.37 19.39 14.87
N SER A 252 33.62 19.09 15.94
CA SER A 252 32.46 19.86 16.38
C SER A 252 32.68 20.46 17.77
N ASP A 253 31.92 21.52 18.05
CA ASP A 253 31.75 22.08 19.39
C ASP A 253 30.86 21.21 20.30
N HIS A 254 30.28 20.16 19.75
CA HIS A 254 29.64 19.05 20.47
C HIS A 254 30.51 17.78 20.43
N LYS A 255 30.26 16.87 21.38
CA LYS A 255 30.88 15.53 21.40
C LYS A 255 29.83 14.47 21.06
N PRO A 256 30.10 13.56 20.11
CA PRO A 256 29.16 12.49 19.79
C PRO A 256 28.82 11.65 21.02
N VAL A 257 27.55 11.27 21.17
CA VAL A 257 27.08 10.41 22.26
C VAL A 257 26.56 9.11 21.66
N ARG A 258 26.94 7.97 22.26
CA ARG A 258 26.51 6.64 21.84
C ARG A 258 25.84 5.89 22.99
N CYS A 259 24.76 5.19 22.67
CA CYS A 259 24.07 4.28 23.58
C CYS A 259 23.88 2.92 22.90
N LYS A 260 24.30 1.84 23.56
CA LYS A 260 24.15 0.46 23.06
C LYS A 260 23.11 -0.28 23.90
N PHE A 261 22.06 -0.74 23.23
CA PHE A 261 21.00 -1.55 23.83
C PHE A 261 21.23 -3.03 23.57
N ASN A 262 20.93 -3.87 24.57
CA ASN A 262 20.64 -5.29 24.40
C ASN A 262 19.12 -5.48 24.52
N LEU A 263 18.48 -5.97 23.47
CA LEU A 263 17.03 -6.10 23.37
C LEU A 263 16.64 -7.57 23.40
N LYS A 264 15.77 -7.95 24.34
CA LYS A 264 15.00 -9.20 24.28
C LYS A 264 13.66 -8.90 23.60
N ILE A 265 13.35 -9.66 22.55
CA ILE A 265 12.15 -9.45 21.73
C ILE A 265 11.34 -10.76 21.67
N ALA A 266 10.20 -10.79 22.35
CA ALA A 266 9.25 -11.88 22.24
C ALA A 266 8.47 -11.76 20.92
N HIS A 267 8.47 -12.83 20.14
CA HIS A 267 7.78 -12.89 18.87
C HIS A 267 7.16 -14.27 18.70
N VAL A 268 6.10 -14.34 17.91
CA VAL A 268 5.45 -15.62 17.59
C VAL A 268 6.29 -16.40 16.59
N ASP A 269 6.56 -17.67 16.89
CA ASP A 269 7.12 -18.61 15.93
C ASP A 269 6.10 -18.88 14.81
N ARG A 270 6.43 -18.42 13.60
CA ARG A 270 5.54 -18.52 12.45
C ARG A 270 5.34 -19.97 11.99
N SER A 271 6.33 -20.83 12.16
CA SER A 271 6.27 -22.22 11.76
C SER A 271 5.33 -23.00 12.67
N ILE A 272 5.48 -22.81 13.99
CA ILE A 272 4.57 -23.39 14.98
C ILE A 272 3.16 -22.88 14.74
N ARG A 273 2.97 -21.55 14.64
CA ARG A 273 1.66 -20.96 14.35
C ARG A 273 1.01 -21.55 13.08
N ARG A 274 1.79 -21.75 12.01
CA ARG A 274 1.28 -22.32 10.75
C ARG A 274 0.85 -23.77 10.93
N LYS A 275 1.63 -24.57 11.67
CA LYS A 275 1.31 -25.96 11.99
C LYS A 275 0.00 -26.03 12.78
N GLU A 276 -0.10 -25.32 13.89
CA GLU A 276 -1.30 -25.25 14.74
C GLU A 276 -2.53 -24.78 13.93
N PHE A 277 -2.36 -23.76 13.08
CA PHE A 277 -3.44 -23.30 12.20
C PHE A 277 -3.91 -24.37 11.22
N GLY A 278 -2.99 -25.14 10.62
CA GLY A 278 -3.33 -26.27 9.74
C GLY A 278 -4.03 -27.40 10.49
N GLU A 279 -3.60 -27.70 11.71
CA GLU A 279 -4.25 -28.68 12.58
C GLU A 279 -5.67 -28.25 12.95
N ILE A 280 -5.89 -26.98 13.29
CA ILE A 280 -7.23 -26.44 13.56
C ILE A 280 -8.11 -26.54 12.31
N LEU A 281 -7.60 -26.15 11.14
CA LEU A 281 -8.35 -26.23 9.87
C LEU A 281 -8.79 -27.66 9.52
N THR A 282 -8.04 -28.67 9.95
CA THR A 282 -8.29 -30.08 9.62
C THR A 282 -9.03 -30.85 10.71
N SER A 283 -8.84 -30.51 11.97
CA SER A 283 -9.42 -31.21 13.13
C SER A 283 -10.70 -30.58 13.66
N ASN A 284 -10.90 -29.27 13.47
CA ASN A 284 -12.08 -28.58 13.98
C ASN A 284 -13.28 -28.81 13.05
N GLU A 285 -14.24 -29.61 13.53
CA GLU A 285 -15.43 -30.00 12.77
C GLU A 285 -16.23 -28.80 12.26
N LYS A 286 -16.49 -27.79 13.12
CA LYS A 286 -17.22 -26.57 12.74
C LYS A 286 -16.52 -25.82 11.60
N VAL A 287 -15.20 -25.67 11.67
CA VAL A 287 -14.42 -25.02 10.61
C VAL A 287 -14.44 -25.84 9.34
N ARG A 288 -14.30 -27.17 9.43
CA ARG A 288 -14.41 -28.07 8.28
C ARG A 288 -15.76 -27.97 7.59
N THR A 289 -16.86 -28.04 8.33
CA THR A 289 -18.21 -27.92 7.78
C THR A 289 -18.40 -26.59 7.07
N MET A 290 -17.96 -25.48 7.69
CA MET A 290 -17.99 -24.17 7.03
C MET A 290 -17.17 -24.16 5.73
N LEU A 291 -15.97 -24.75 5.71
CA LEU A 291 -15.15 -24.84 4.50
C LEU A 291 -15.77 -25.73 3.41
N GLU A 292 -16.47 -26.80 3.79
CA GLU A 292 -17.21 -27.66 2.87
C GLU A 292 -18.43 -26.96 2.27
N GLU A 293 -19.16 -26.16 3.05
CA GLU A 293 -20.24 -25.29 2.55
C GLU A 293 -19.72 -24.33 1.48
N PHE A 294 -18.51 -23.78 1.66
CA PHE A 294 -17.83 -22.95 0.65
C PHE A 294 -17.23 -23.74 -0.52
N ARG A 295 -17.44 -25.04 -0.64
CA ARG A 295 -17.06 -25.81 -1.85
C ARG A 295 -18.23 -26.11 -2.76
N PHE A 296 -19.45 -25.78 -2.35
CA PHE A 296 -20.63 -26.04 -3.14
C PHE A 296 -20.61 -25.27 -4.47
N VAL A 297 -20.71 -25.98 -5.59
CA VAL A 297 -20.96 -25.39 -6.91
C VAL A 297 -22.39 -25.76 -7.31
N PRO A 298 -23.26 -24.78 -7.61
CA PRO A 298 -24.62 -25.06 -8.05
C PRO A 298 -24.63 -26.01 -9.26
N GLU A 299 -25.54 -26.99 -9.26
CA GLU A 299 -25.71 -27.84 -10.43
C GLU A 299 -26.18 -26.99 -11.62
N THR A 300 -25.47 -27.10 -12.74
CA THR A 300 -25.77 -26.33 -13.95
C THR A 300 -25.75 -27.22 -15.17
N THR A 301 -26.58 -26.91 -16.15
CA THR A 301 -26.59 -27.57 -17.46
C THR A 301 -26.19 -26.58 -18.54
N VAL A 302 -25.30 -27.01 -19.43
CA VAL A 302 -24.75 -26.18 -20.51
C VAL A 302 -25.04 -26.88 -21.84
N ILE A 303 -25.81 -26.25 -22.73
CA ILE A 303 -26.24 -26.82 -24.02
C ILE A 303 -26.20 -25.73 -25.10
N PRO A 304 -25.69 -26.01 -26.32
CA PRO A 304 -25.17 -27.30 -26.80
C PRO A 304 -23.70 -27.54 -26.44
N ASN A 305 -23.24 -28.80 -26.55
CA ASN A 305 -21.83 -29.18 -26.34
C ASN A 305 -20.92 -28.85 -27.54
N SER A 306 -21.52 -28.53 -28.69
CA SER A 306 -20.83 -28.11 -29.90
C SER A 306 -21.67 -27.08 -30.65
N ILE A 307 -21.02 -26.08 -31.22
CA ILE A 307 -21.63 -25.03 -32.03
C ILE A 307 -20.96 -25.05 -33.41
N VAL A 308 -21.77 -24.98 -34.46
CA VAL A 308 -21.28 -24.79 -35.82
C VAL A 308 -21.83 -23.46 -36.32
N LEU A 309 -20.94 -22.53 -36.64
CA LEU A 309 -21.27 -21.22 -37.20
C LEU A 309 -21.03 -21.26 -38.72
N GLN A 310 -22.04 -20.85 -39.49
CA GLN A 310 -21.89 -20.53 -40.91
C GLN A 310 -21.89 -19.00 -41.04
N ASN A 311 -21.32 -18.45 -42.12
CA ASN A 311 -21.06 -17.01 -42.31
C ASN A 311 -22.11 -16.07 -41.66
N LYS A 312 -21.66 -15.09 -40.86
CA LYS A 312 -22.50 -14.10 -40.12
C LYS A 312 -23.56 -14.69 -39.17
N ASP A 313 -23.58 -16.01 -38.94
CA ASP A 313 -24.52 -16.62 -38.01
C ASP A 313 -24.14 -16.35 -36.56
N THR A 314 -25.18 -16.22 -35.75
CA THR A 314 -25.09 -16.23 -34.28
C THR A 314 -25.83 -17.46 -33.76
N SER A 315 -25.13 -18.28 -33.00
CA SER A 315 -25.72 -19.39 -32.24
C SER A 315 -25.87 -19.03 -30.77
N PHE A 316 -26.68 -19.79 -30.04
CA PHE A 316 -26.93 -19.53 -28.62
C PHE A 316 -26.50 -20.71 -27.77
N LEU A 317 -25.76 -20.38 -26.71
CA LEU A 317 -25.40 -21.28 -25.62
C LEU A 317 -26.34 -21.02 -24.44
N ARG A 318 -27.09 -22.04 -24.03
CA ARG A 318 -27.96 -22.00 -22.85
C ARG A 318 -27.24 -22.56 -21.64
N ILE A 319 -27.14 -21.73 -20.60
CA ILE A 319 -26.64 -22.14 -19.29
C ILE A 319 -27.81 -22.07 -18.30
N THR A 320 -28.23 -23.22 -17.79
CA THR A 320 -29.33 -23.37 -16.83
C THR A 320 -28.76 -23.59 -15.44
N ASN A 321 -29.15 -22.76 -14.47
CA ASN A 321 -28.91 -23.04 -13.05
C ASN A 321 -30.03 -23.93 -12.50
N ARG A 322 -29.69 -25.15 -12.08
CA ARG A 322 -30.65 -26.12 -11.50
C ARG A 322 -30.77 -26.00 -9.99
N SER A 323 -29.95 -25.18 -9.33
CA SER A 323 -30.10 -24.94 -7.90
C SER A 323 -31.36 -24.14 -7.63
N THR A 324 -32.09 -24.54 -6.57
CA THR A 324 -33.29 -23.87 -6.06
C THR A 324 -32.98 -22.76 -5.04
N ARG A 325 -31.71 -22.64 -4.63
CA ARG A 325 -31.31 -21.72 -3.55
C ARG A 325 -30.16 -20.81 -3.93
N ASP A 326 -29.19 -21.32 -4.67
CA ASP A 326 -27.91 -20.64 -4.87
C ASP A 326 -27.79 -20.03 -6.27
N LYS A 327 -27.15 -18.87 -6.33
CA LYS A 327 -26.79 -18.24 -7.60
C LYS A 327 -25.52 -18.89 -8.16
N ALA A 328 -25.53 -19.19 -9.45
CA ALA A 328 -24.36 -19.60 -10.20
C ALA A 328 -23.70 -18.39 -10.85
N VAL A 329 -22.39 -18.29 -10.78
CA VAL A 329 -21.58 -17.33 -11.53
C VAL A 329 -20.90 -18.09 -12.64
N PHE A 330 -21.02 -17.62 -13.88
CA PHE A 330 -20.33 -18.23 -15.02
C PHE A 330 -19.34 -17.25 -15.64
N LYS A 331 -18.26 -17.81 -16.19
CA LYS A 331 -17.26 -17.10 -17.00
C LYS A 331 -16.84 -18.00 -18.15
N ILE A 332 -16.80 -17.44 -19.35
CA ILE A 332 -16.43 -18.14 -20.57
C ILE A 332 -15.04 -17.66 -21.00
N SER A 333 -14.16 -18.60 -21.29
CA SER A 333 -12.81 -18.35 -21.81
C SER A 333 -12.49 -19.28 -22.97
N CYS A 334 -11.52 -18.92 -23.80
CA CYS A 334 -11.04 -19.76 -24.89
C CYS A 334 -9.72 -20.44 -24.49
N GLU A 335 -9.66 -21.78 -24.51
CA GLU A 335 -8.47 -22.57 -24.13
C GLU A 335 -7.44 -22.63 -25.27
N GLY A 336 -7.89 -22.54 -26.52
CA GLY A 336 -7.04 -22.55 -27.70
C GLY A 336 -7.84 -22.54 -29.00
N GLN A 337 -7.11 -22.37 -30.11
CA GLN A 337 -7.66 -22.35 -31.47
C GLN A 337 -6.91 -23.34 -32.36
N SER A 338 -7.61 -23.93 -33.32
CA SER A 338 -7.05 -24.77 -34.38
C SER A 338 -7.62 -24.34 -35.73
N ILE A 339 -6.82 -24.45 -36.78
CA ILE A 339 -7.26 -24.30 -38.16
C ILE A 339 -7.47 -25.70 -38.72
N VAL A 340 -8.67 -25.97 -39.24
CA VAL A 340 -8.99 -27.28 -39.83
C VAL A 340 -8.25 -27.38 -41.17
N LYS A 341 -7.32 -28.34 -41.29
CA LYS A 341 -6.61 -28.62 -42.55
C LYS A 341 -7.44 -29.62 -43.37
N ASN A 342 -7.57 -29.38 -44.68
CA ASN A 342 -8.38 -30.22 -45.59
C ASN A 342 -7.81 -31.64 -45.84
N ASP A 343 -6.58 -31.94 -45.43
CA ASP A 343 -5.84 -33.14 -45.86
C ASP A 343 -5.79 -34.29 -44.83
N GLY A 344 -6.68 -34.31 -43.84
CA GLY A 344 -6.75 -35.40 -42.85
C GLY A 344 -5.59 -35.46 -41.85
N GLU A 345 -4.72 -34.45 -41.81
CA GLU A 345 -3.75 -34.25 -40.74
C GLU A 345 -4.44 -33.85 -39.43
N ALA A 346 -3.85 -34.24 -38.29
CA ALA A 346 -4.37 -33.88 -36.98
C ALA A 346 -4.41 -32.35 -36.79
N PRO A 347 -5.48 -31.81 -36.16
CA PRO A 347 -5.60 -30.37 -35.90
C PRO A 347 -4.43 -29.86 -35.04
N ASP A 348 -3.78 -28.78 -35.48
CA ASP A 348 -2.68 -28.14 -34.74
C ASP A 348 -3.27 -27.18 -33.69
N PHE A 349 -3.40 -27.67 -32.47
CA PHE A 349 -4.01 -26.93 -31.38
C PHE A 349 -3.01 -25.98 -30.73
N SER A 350 -3.13 -24.69 -31.03
CA SER A 350 -2.31 -23.66 -30.41
C SER A 350 -2.96 -23.15 -29.12
N PRO A 351 -2.35 -23.41 -27.93
CA PRO A 351 -2.87 -22.89 -26.66
C PRO A 351 -2.79 -21.36 -26.66
N ARG A 352 -3.87 -20.67 -26.28
CA ARG A 352 -3.87 -19.20 -26.19
C ARG A 352 -3.44 -18.78 -24.78
N GLY A 353 -2.27 -18.14 -24.69
CA GLY A 353 -1.75 -17.57 -23.44
C GLY A 353 -2.31 -16.19 -23.06
N ALA A 354 -3.31 -15.67 -23.78
CA ALA A 354 -3.85 -14.32 -23.59
C ALA A 354 -5.33 -14.32 -23.17
N PHE A 355 -5.72 -13.37 -22.31
CA PHE A 355 -7.10 -13.12 -21.89
C PHE A 355 -7.92 -12.56 -23.06
N GLY A 356 -8.78 -13.37 -23.69
CA GLY A 356 -9.74 -12.91 -24.69
C GLY A 356 -10.13 -13.98 -25.73
N PHE A 357 -11.17 -13.69 -26.51
CA PHE A 357 -11.62 -14.53 -27.62
C PHE A 357 -10.78 -14.25 -28.90
N PRO A 358 -10.71 -15.20 -29.86
CA PRO A 358 -10.17 -14.92 -31.19
C PRO A 358 -10.93 -13.78 -31.88
N ARG A 359 -10.26 -13.02 -32.75
CA ARG A 359 -10.86 -11.83 -33.40
C ARG A 359 -12.13 -12.08 -34.19
N TRP A 360 -12.31 -13.31 -34.68
CA TRP A 360 -13.46 -13.70 -35.48
C TRP A 360 -14.65 -14.17 -34.61
N LEU A 361 -14.48 -14.33 -33.30
CA LEU A 361 -15.48 -14.90 -32.42
C LEU A 361 -15.95 -13.88 -31.38
N GLU A 362 -17.24 -13.59 -31.41
CA GLU A 362 -17.92 -12.80 -30.40
C GLU A 362 -18.66 -13.73 -29.42
N VAL A 363 -18.54 -13.48 -28.11
CA VAL A 363 -19.26 -14.21 -27.05
C VAL A 363 -19.87 -13.21 -26.07
N THR A 364 -21.19 -13.10 -26.08
CA THR A 364 -21.91 -12.06 -25.30
C THR A 364 -23.15 -12.62 -24.60
N PRO A 365 -23.28 -12.51 -23.26
CA PRO A 365 -22.26 -12.09 -22.31
C PRO A 365 -21.21 -13.20 -22.06
N ALA A 366 -19.94 -12.81 -21.95
CA ALA A 366 -18.85 -13.74 -21.60
C ALA A 366 -18.80 -14.10 -20.10
N ALA A 367 -19.51 -13.38 -19.24
CA ALA A 367 -19.63 -13.69 -17.82
C ALA A 367 -20.93 -13.13 -17.24
N GLY A 368 -21.43 -13.74 -16.17
CA GLY A 368 -22.66 -13.29 -15.55
C GLY A 368 -23.07 -14.09 -14.32
N ILE A 369 -24.20 -13.69 -13.74
CA ILE A 369 -24.79 -14.33 -12.56
C ILE A 369 -26.17 -14.87 -12.96
N ILE A 370 -26.40 -16.16 -12.71
CA ILE A 370 -27.65 -16.86 -12.96
C ILE A 370 -28.32 -17.11 -11.62
N LYS A 371 -29.52 -16.54 -11.43
CA LYS A 371 -30.33 -16.77 -10.22
C LYS A 371 -30.78 -18.25 -10.13
N PRO A 372 -31.24 -18.71 -8.97
CA PRO A 372 -31.80 -20.05 -8.82
C PRO A 372 -32.88 -20.33 -9.86
N GLU A 373 -32.85 -21.52 -10.45
CA GLU A 373 -33.83 -22.01 -11.44
C GLU A 373 -33.98 -21.12 -12.70
N GLN A 374 -33.00 -20.26 -12.98
CA GLN A 374 -32.99 -19.40 -14.16
C GLN A 374 -32.06 -19.92 -15.26
N VAL A 375 -32.30 -19.40 -16.47
CA VAL A 375 -31.49 -19.62 -17.66
C VAL A 375 -30.85 -18.32 -18.10
N VAL A 376 -29.63 -18.40 -18.63
CA VAL A 376 -29.03 -17.34 -19.43
C VAL A 376 -28.72 -17.89 -20.82
N GLU A 377 -28.98 -17.07 -21.84
CA GLU A 377 -28.56 -17.32 -23.22
C GLU A 377 -27.34 -16.46 -23.51
N VAL A 378 -26.29 -17.11 -24.01
CA VAL A 378 -25.05 -16.46 -24.45
C VAL A 378 -25.00 -16.56 -25.96
N SER A 379 -24.94 -15.42 -26.65
CA SER A 379 -24.70 -15.39 -28.09
C SER A 379 -23.25 -15.75 -28.36
N VAL A 380 -23.05 -16.61 -29.36
CA VAL A 380 -21.76 -17.01 -29.89
C VAL A 380 -21.84 -16.75 -31.39
N GLY A 381 -21.20 -15.68 -31.86
CA GLY A 381 -21.31 -15.18 -33.22
C GLY A 381 -19.96 -15.08 -33.92
N HIS A 382 -20.00 -15.08 -35.26
CA HIS A 382 -18.83 -14.77 -36.07
C HIS A 382 -18.80 -13.27 -36.41
N GLU A 383 -17.70 -12.59 -36.11
CA GLU A 383 -17.47 -11.17 -36.44
C GLU A 383 -16.50 -11.05 -37.64
N GLU A 384 -16.93 -10.39 -38.72
CA GLU A 384 -16.08 -10.12 -39.90
C GLU A 384 -15.31 -8.81 -39.72
N PHE A 385 -13.98 -8.86 -39.77
CA PHE A 385 -13.15 -7.67 -39.96
C PHE A 385 -12.86 -7.49 -41.45
N HIS A 386 -13.55 -6.56 -42.12
CA HIS A 386 -13.12 -6.07 -43.42
C HIS A 386 -12.05 -4.99 -43.23
N THR A 387 -10.77 -5.34 -43.31
CA THR A 387 -9.75 -4.35 -43.68
C THR A 387 -9.82 -4.16 -45.19
N SER A 388 -10.58 -3.16 -45.64
CA SER A 388 -10.45 -2.65 -47.01
C SER A 388 -9.14 -1.86 -47.11
N GLU A 389 -8.05 -2.56 -47.38
CA GLU A 389 -6.89 -1.96 -48.07
C GLU A 389 -6.84 -2.57 -49.47
N GLU A 390 -7.36 -1.84 -50.45
CA GLU A 390 -7.15 -2.14 -51.86
C GLU A 390 -5.70 -1.76 -52.21
N ILE A 391 -4.87 -2.76 -52.52
CA ILE A 391 -3.61 -2.54 -53.23
C ILE A 391 -3.70 -3.29 -54.56
N ASP A 392 -3.72 -2.50 -55.64
CA ASP A 392 -3.39 -2.87 -57.01
C ASP A 392 -4.24 -3.96 -57.69
N GLY A 393 -5.55 -3.73 -57.76
CA GLY A 393 -6.39 -4.24 -58.86
C GLY A 393 -6.64 -5.76 -58.94
N ALA A 394 -6.25 -6.54 -57.94
CA ALA A 394 -6.64 -7.94 -57.80
C ALA A 394 -7.34 -8.17 -56.45
N PRO A 395 -8.52 -8.81 -56.40
CA PRO A 395 -9.18 -9.07 -55.12
C PRO A 395 -8.30 -10.03 -54.32
N GLN A 396 -7.85 -9.60 -53.15
CA GLN A 396 -7.07 -10.41 -52.20
C GLN A 396 -7.96 -11.45 -51.49
N ASN A 397 -8.83 -12.15 -52.23
CA ASN A 397 -9.80 -13.11 -51.69
C ASN A 397 -9.31 -14.56 -51.71
N TRP A 398 -8.04 -14.82 -51.98
CA TRP A 398 -7.50 -16.19 -52.01
C TRP A 398 -6.39 -16.51 -51.01
N TRP A 399 -5.97 -15.53 -50.21
CA TRP A 399 -4.88 -15.71 -49.24
C TRP A 399 -5.18 -15.13 -47.85
N SER A 400 -6.45 -14.77 -47.56
CA SER A 400 -6.84 -14.38 -46.19
C SER A 400 -7.12 -15.64 -45.35
N GLU A 401 -6.53 -15.72 -44.16
CA GLU A 401 -6.81 -16.72 -43.12
C GLU A 401 -8.31 -16.79 -42.75
N ASP A 402 -9.11 -15.82 -43.19
CA ASP A 402 -10.56 -15.74 -42.96
C ASP A 402 -11.42 -16.63 -43.85
N THR A 403 -10.83 -17.31 -44.83
CA THR A 403 -11.54 -18.23 -45.75
C THR A 403 -11.42 -19.71 -45.37
N ARG A 404 -10.88 -20.02 -44.19
CA ARG A 404 -10.64 -21.40 -43.71
C ARG A 404 -11.56 -21.78 -42.57
N ASP A 405 -11.84 -23.06 -42.45
CA ASP A 405 -12.56 -23.64 -41.31
C ASP A 405 -11.70 -23.50 -40.04
N LYS A 406 -12.30 -22.91 -39.00
CA LYS A 406 -11.63 -22.61 -37.72
C LYS A 406 -12.36 -23.35 -36.60
N GLU A 407 -11.63 -23.87 -35.62
CA GLU A 407 -12.20 -24.53 -34.44
C GLU A 407 -11.58 -23.98 -33.16
N VAL A 408 -12.41 -23.73 -32.15
CA VAL A 408 -11.97 -23.27 -30.83
C VAL A 408 -12.68 -24.04 -29.73
N ILE A 409 -12.02 -24.16 -28.57
CA ILE A 409 -12.62 -24.75 -27.38
C ILE A 409 -12.95 -23.62 -26.40
N LEU A 410 -14.25 -23.39 -26.20
CA LEU A 410 -14.74 -22.53 -25.13
C LEU A 410 -14.86 -23.34 -23.84
N VAL A 411 -14.43 -22.73 -22.74
CA VAL A 411 -14.52 -23.27 -21.39
C VAL A 411 -15.48 -22.39 -20.60
N VAL A 412 -16.63 -22.94 -20.23
CA VAL A 412 -17.60 -22.32 -19.34
C VAL A 412 -17.26 -22.73 -17.91
N GLN A 413 -16.64 -21.82 -17.17
CA GLN A 413 -16.34 -21.99 -15.76
C GLN A 413 -17.53 -21.54 -14.94
N ILE A 414 -17.98 -22.38 -14.01
CA ILE A 414 -19.16 -22.18 -13.17
C ILE A 414 -18.75 -22.27 -11.72
N GLN A 415 -19.20 -21.32 -10.91
CA GLN A 415 -18.83 -21.17 -9.50
C GLN A 415 -20.06 -20.76 -8.69
N GLY A 416 -20.18 -21.24 -7.45
CA GLY A 416 -21.15 -20.68 -6.50
C GLY A 416 -20.73 -19.28 -6.02
N SER A 417 -21.68 -18.44 -5.60
CA SER A 417 -21.38 -17.06 -5.16
C SER A 417 -20.34 -16.95 -4.03
N PHE A 418 -20.20 -18.00 -3.22
CA PHE A 418 -19.21 -18.08 -2.14
C PHE A 418 -18.28 -19.30 -2.30
N SER A 419 -18.32 -19.96 -3.45
CA SER A 419 -17.57 -21.20 -3.64
C SER A 419 -16.10 -20.94 -3.93
N ALA A 420 -15.19 -21.70 -3.33
CA ALA A 420 -13.78 -21.74 -3.72
C ALA A 420 -13.49 -22.75 -4.84
N GLN A 421 -14.48 -23.54 -5.25
CA GLN A 421 -14.38 -24.51 -6.35
C GLN A 421 -15.10 -24.01 -7.60
N THR A 422 -14.59 -24.41 -8.76
CA THR A 422 -15.23 -24.16 -10.05
C THR A 422 -15.45 -25.48 -10.78
N PHE A 423 -16.56 -25.57 -11.50
CA PHE A 423 -16.85 -26.63 -12.44
C PHE A 423 -16.66 -26.09 -13.86
N SER A 424 -16.02 -26.84 -14.75
CA SER A 424 -15.75 -26.37 -16.12
C SER A 424 -16.46 -27.25 -17.14
N HIS A 425 -17.18 -26.64 -18.07
CA HIS A 425 -17.78 -27.31 -19.23
C HIS A 425 -17.06 -26.88 -20.51
N LYS A 426 -16.65 -27.85 -21.35
CA LYS A 426 -15.96 -27.56 -22.62
C LYS A 426 -16.95 -27.64 -23.79
N ILE A 427 -16.87 -26.66 -24.69
CA ILE A 427 -17.72 -26.55 -25.87
C ILE A 427 -16.82 -26.37 -27.09
N SER A 428 -16.98 -27.21 -28.11
CA SER A 428 -16.30 -27.00 -29.39
C SER A 428 -17.12 -26.04 -30.25
N VAL A 429 -16.49 -24.97 -30.74
CA VAL A 429 -17.10 -24.04 -31.70
C VAL A 429 -16.32 -24.11 -32.99
N ARG A 430 -17.00 -24.53 -34.06
CA ARG A 430 -16.45 -24.61 -35.41
C ARG A 430 -17.08 -23.56 -36.30
N HIS A 431 -16.28 -22.79 -36.99
CA HIS A 431 -16.71 -21.94 -38.09
C HIS A 431 -16.43 -22.67 -39.41
N SER A 432 -17.46 -22.85 -40.24
CA SER A 432 -17.33 -23.47 -41.56
C SER A 432 -17.64 -22.47 -42.67
N PHE A 433 -16.65 -22.21 -43.53
CA PHE A 433 -16.78 -21.22 -44.61
C PHE A 433 -17.49 -21.84 -45.82
N SER A 434 -18.64 -21.29 -46.23
CA SER A 434 -19.40 -21.77 -47.39
C SER A 434 -19.25 -20.82 -48.58
N THR A 435 -18.69 -21.30 -49.69
CA THR A 435 -18.51 -20.55 -50.95
C THR A 435 -19.78 -20.40 -51.80
N LYS A 436 -20.94 -20.89 -51.32
CA LYS A 436 -22.17 -20.98 -52.13
C LYS A 436 -22.93 -19.66 -52.36
N SER A 437 -22.57 -18.54 -51.71
CA SER A 437 -23.30 -17.27 -51.93
C SER A 437 -22.71 -16.35 -53.01
N ALA A 438 -21.62 -16.73 -53.69
CA ALA A 438 -20.92 -15.87 -54.65
C ALA A 438 -21.07 -16.30 -56.13
N ARG A 439 -21.92 -17.29 -56.44
CA ARG A 439 -22.18 -17.73 -57.82
C ARG A 439 -23.66 -17.64 -58.16
N THR A 440 -24.09 -16.45 -58.59
CA THR A 440 -25.27 -16.27 -59.44
C THR A 440 -24.93 -15.28 -60.56
N ASP A 441 -24.85 -15.87 -61.76
CA ASP A 441 -24.99 -15.32 -63.10
C ASP A 441 -24.04 -14.22 -63.62
N SER A 442 -22.98 -14.67 -64.31
CA SER A 442 -22.62 -14.11 -65.60
C SER A 442 -22.50 -15.23 -66.65
N LYS A 443 -23.51 -15.33 -67.51
CA LYS A 443 -23.36 -16.03 -68.81
C LYS A 443 -22.77 -15.05 -69.82
N PRO A 444 -21.89 -15.50 -70.72
CA PRO A 444 -21.23 -14.63 -71.70
C PRO A 444 -22.04 -14.59 -73.00
N ASP A 445 -22.35 -13.40 -73.51
CA ASP A 445 -22.68 -13.23 -74.92
C ASP A 445 -21.43 -12.81 -75.69
N SER A 446 -21.00 -13.69 -76.60
CA SER A 446 -19.94 -13.45 -77.56
C SER A 446 -20.52 -13.05 -78.92
N VAL A 447 -20.11 -11.86 -79.37
CA VAL A 447 -19.78 -11.43 -80.75
C VAL A 447 -20.85 -11.57 -81.86
N GLY A 448 -21.22 -10.40 -82.39
CA GLY A 448 -21.77 -10.13 -83.72
C GLY A 448 -21.65 -8.66 -84.03
#